data_AF-A0A2X2LMR7-F1
#
_entry.id   AF-A0A2X2LMR7-F1
#
_cell.length_a   1.000
_cell.length_b   1.000
_cell.length_c   1.000
_cell.angle_alpha   90.00
_cell.angle_beta   90.00
_cell.angle_gamma   90.00
#
_symmetry.space_group_name_H-M   'P 1'
#
loop_
_entity.id
_entity.type
_entity.pdbx_description
1 polymer ?
#
loop_
_entity_poly.entity_id
_entity_poly.type
_entity_poly.pdbx_seq_one_letter_code
_entity_poly.pdbx_strand_id
1 'polypeptide(L)'
;MFFYSISCAVFFVRMSKKIPNTTASNFIKYVGVLTMPFTFFIITRFHDLMLAISTNLFYSCVVCITVYVLKSKLTFFKYYCVLCLFIFYYATYLYVTGQWDLLSLIQKINNGSTIVLIIGLEYFTDQTDFSKSIG
;
A
#
# COMPACT_ATOMS: atom_id res chain seq x y z
N MET A 1 -7.99 5.20 -12.97
CA MET A 1 -8.52 4.42 -11.84
C MET A 1 -8.61 2.94 -12.17
N PHE A 2 -9.38 2.49 -13.18
CA PHE A 2 -9.59 1.06 -13.47
C PHE A 2 -8.31 0.22 -13.62
N PHE A 3 -7.42 0.57 -14.55
CA PHE A 3 -6.15 -0.15 -14.73
C PHE A 3 -5.27 -0.14 -13.48
N TYR A 4 -5.21 1.00 -12.79
CA TYR A 4 -4.44 1.14 -11.55
C TYR A 4 -4.97 0.22 -10.45
N SER A 5 -6.29 0.17 -10.26
CA SER A 5 -6.93 -0.72 -9.29
C SER A 5 -6.68 -2.20 -9.63
N ILE A 6 -6.79 -2.60 -10.90
CA ILE A 6 -6.48 -3.98 -11.30
C ILE A 6 -5.02 -4.33 -10.99
N SER A 7 -4.08 -3.45 -11.36
CA SER A 7 -2.66 -3.66 -11.08
C SER A 7 -2.39 -3.80 -9.58
N CYS A 8 -3.00 -2.95 -8.75
CA CYS A 8 -2.87 -3.03 -7.29
C CYS A 8 -3.51 -4.31 -6.73
N ALA A 9 -4.65 -4.77 -7.27
CA ALA A 9 -5.29 -6.02 -6.87
C ALA A 9 -4.37 -7.21 -7.15
N VAL A 10 -3.80 -7.26 -8.36
CA VAL A 10 -2.86 -8.31 -8.77
C VAL A 10 -1.62 -8.27 -7.89
N PHE A 11 -1.08 -7.08 -7.62
CA PHE A 11 0.04 -6.90 -6.69
C PHE A 11 -0.26 -7.48 -5.31
N PHE A 12 -1.39 -7.13 -4.68
CA PHE A 12 -1.74 -7.63 -3.36
C PHE A 12 -1.91 -9.15 -3.33
N VAL A 13 -2.53 -9.74 -4.36
CA VAL A 13 -2.69 -11.20 -4.48
C VAL A 13 -1.35 -11.92 -4.69
N ARG A 14 -0.43 -11.33 -5.47
CA ARG A 14 0.91 -11.90 -5.65
C ARG A 14 1.73 -11.76 -4.39
N MET A 15 1.67 -10.60 -3.74
CA MET A 15 2.43 -10.32 -2.55
C MET A 15 1.94 -11.12 -1.34
N SER A 16 0.63 -11.38 -1.24
CA SER A 16 0.10 -12.29 -0.23
C SER A 16 0.71 -13.69 -0.32
N LYS A 17 0.95 -14.21 -1.53
CA LYS A 17 1.59 -15.52 -1.72
C LYS A 17 3.06 -15.56 -1.32
N LYS A 18 3.74 -14.40 -1.28
CA LYS A 18 5.15 -14.31 -0.87
C LYS A 18 5.33 -14.28 0.65
N ILE A 19 4.26 -13.98 1.40
CA ILE A 19 4.30 -13.91 2.85
C ILE A 19 4.02 -15.31 3.44
N PRO A 20 4.91 -15.86 4.28
CA PRO A 20 4.77 -17.23 4.79
C PRO A 20 3.60 -17.39 5.77
N ASN A 21 3.17 -16.32 6.43
CA ASN A 21 2.07 -16.36 7.39
C ASN A 21 0.70 -16.33 6.68
N THR A 22 -0.08 -17.40 6.82
CA THR A 22 -1.40 -17.56 6.18
C THR A 22 -2.42 -16.50 6.61
N THR A 23 -2.38 -16.05 7.87
CA THR A 23 -3.28 -15.00 8.39
C THR A 23 -2.98 -13.65 7.73
N ALA A 24 -1.69 -13.27 7.67
CA ALA A 24 -1.28 -12.03 7.02
C ALA A 24 -1.48 -12.09 5.50
N SER A 25 -1.22 -13.24 4.89
CA SER A 25 -1.49 -13.51 3.48
C SER A 25 -2.98 -13.31 3.16
N ASN A 26 -3.87 -13.95 3.92
CA ASN A 26 -5.31 -13.79 3.72
C ASN A 26 -5.76 -12.35 3.97
N PHE A 27 -5.23 -11.67 4.99
CA PHE A 27 -5.52 -10.26 5.24
C PHE A 27 -5.18 -9.40 4.02
N ILE A 28 -3.95 -9.47 3.50
CA ILE A 28 -3.52 -8.67 2.34
C ILE A 28 -4.32 -9.03 1.09
N LYS A 29 -4.64 -10.30 0.88
CA LYS A 29 -5.45 -10.76 -0.25
C LYS A 29 -6.87 -10.21 -0.19
N TYR A 30 -7.59 -10.42 0.91
CA TYR A 30 -8.99 -10.01 1.02
C TYR A 30 -9.13 -8.50 1.16
N VAL A 31 -8.35 -7.87 2.03
CA VAL A 31 -8.38 -6.42 2.24
C VAL A 31 -7.90 -5.70 0.98
N GLY A 32 -6.81 -6.16 0.35
CA GLY A 32 -6.30 -5.57 -0.88
C GLY A 32 -7.28 -5.66 -2.04
N VAL A 33 -7.99 -6.78 -2.21
CA VAL A 33 -9.05 -6.92 -3.23
C VAL A 33 -10.26 -6.05 -2.88
N LEU A 34 -10.64 -6.00 -1.61
CA LEU A 34 -11.77 -5.20 -1.12
C LEU A 34 -11.55 -3.70 -1.29
N THR A 35 -10.30 -3.22 -1.21
CA THR A 35 -9.95 -1.81 -1.49
C THR A 35 -10.40 -1.36 -2.89
N MET A 36 -10.38 -2.24 -3.89
CA MET A 36 -10.60 -1.88 -5.29
C MET A 36 -12.01 -1.38 -5.62
N PRO A 37 -13.10 -2.04 -5.22
CA PRO A 37 -14.44 -1.49 -5.39
C PRO A 37 -14.59 -0.14 -4.68
N PHE A 38 -14.02 0.04 -3.48
CA PHE A 38 -14.04 1.34 -2.79
C PHE A 38 -13.30 2.42 -3.57
N THR A 39 -12.14 2.11 -4.17
CA THR A 39 -11.43 3.03 -5.06
C THR A 39 -12.28 3.41 -6.28
N PHE A 40 -13.06 2.49 -6.83
CA PHE A 40 -13.94 2.77 -7.97
C PHE A 40 -15.09 3.71 -7.57
N PHE A 41 -15.65 3.56 -6.38
CA PHE A 41 -16.72 4.42 -5.85
C PHE A 41 -16.27 5.86 -5.52
N ILE A 42 -14.98 6.17 -5.59
CA ILE A 42 -14.47 7.55 -5.43
C ILE A 42 -15.13 8.51 -6.43
N ILE A 43 -15.52 8.06 -7.63
CA ILE A 43 -16.14 8.91 -8.66
C ILE A 43 -17.56 9.37 -8.28
N THR A 44 -18.14 8.83 -7.19
CA THR A 44 -19.51 9.15 -6.76
C THR A 44 -19.58 10.36 -5.82
N ARG A 45 -20.81 10.80 -5.48
CA ARG A 45 -21.08 11.88 -4.50
C ARG A 45 -20.48 11.61 -3.11
N PHE A 46 -20.15 10.36 -2.80
CA PHE A 46 -19.46 9.95 -1.57
C PHE A 46 -17.93 9.93 -1.70
N HIS A 47 -17.38 10.69 -2.66
CA HIS A 47 -15.95 10.76 -2.99
C HIS A 47 -15.05 10.73 -1.76
N ASP A 48 -15.24 11.66 -0.82
CA ASP A 48 -14.34 11.83 0.32
C ASP A 48 -14.40 10.66 1.31
N LEU A 49 -15.59 10.11 1.55
CA LEU A 49 -15.75 8.95 2.43
C LEU A 49 -15.14 7.69 1.82
N MET A 50 -15.40 7.45 0.53
CA MET A 50 -14.88 6.29 -0.20
C MET A 50 -13.36 6.38 -0.35
N LEU A 51 -12.83 7.58 -0.59
CA LEU A 51 -11.41 7.86 -0.60
C LEU A 51 -10.81 7.53 0.75
N ALA A 52 -11.35 8.07 1.85
CA ALA A 52 -10.84 7.80 3.19
C ALA A 52 -10.83 6.29 3.53
N ILE A 53 -11.91 5.56 3.23
CA ILE A 53 -12.00 4.12 3.48
C ILE A 53 -10.98 3.35 2.63
N SER A 54 -10.95 3.60 1.32
CA SER A 54 -10.04 2.93 0.37
C SER A 54 -8.57 3.17 0.74
N THR A 55 -8.23 4.41 1.06
CA THR A 55 -6.92 4.83 1.54
C THR A 55 -6.55 4.03 2.80
N ASN A 56 -7.37 4.04 3.86
CA ASN A 56 -7.09 3.31 5.10
C ASN A 56 -6.90 1.79 4.89
N LEU A 57 -7.71 1.16 4.04
CA LEU A 57 -7.56 -0.26 3.72
C LEU A 57 -6.25 -0.54 2.97
N PHE A 58 -5.92 0.29 1.98
CA PHE A 58 -4.67 0.20 1.24
C PHE A 58 -3.46 0.31 2.18
N TYR A 59 -3.47 1.28 3.09
CA TYR A 59 -2.37 1.47 4.03
C TYR A 59 -2.26 0.37 5.06
N SER A 60 -3.38 -0.20 5.50
CA SER A 60 -3.36 -1.38 6.38
C SER A 60 -2.62 -2.54 5.73
N CYS A 61 -2.84 -2.78 4.43
CA CYS A 61 -2.07 -3.76 3.67
C CYS A 61 -0.58 -3.38 3.57
N VAL A 62 -0.26 -2.12 3.24
CA VAL A 62 1.14 -1.66 3.11
C VAL A 62 1.89 -1.73 4.43
N VAL A 63 1.26 -1.39 5.56
CA VAL A 63 1.84 -1.53 6.90
C VAL A 63 2.11 -3.00 7.21
N CYS A 64 1.16 -3.88 6.92
CA CYS A 64 1.34 -5.32 7.09
C CYS A 64 2.57 -5.81 6.28
N ILE A 65 2.64 -5.46 5.00
CA ILE A 65 3.78 -5.80 4.13
C ILE A 65 5.08 -5.20 4.68
N THR A 66 5.05 -3.95 5.14
CA THR A 66 6.22 -3.24 5.68
C THR A 66 6.79 -3.97 6.89
N VAL A 67 5.95 -4.45 7.81
CA VAL A 67 6.41 -5.23 8.98
C VAL A 67 7.18 -6.48 8.53
N TYR A 68 6.74 -7.17 7.48
CA TYR A 68 7.47 -8.32 6.93
C TYR A 68 8.75 -7.91 6.18
N VAL A 69 8.73 -6.80 5.44
CA VAL A 69 9.91 -6.26 4.75
C VAL A 69 10.98 -5.80 5.76
N LEU A 70 10.59 -5.23 6.89
CA LEU A 70 11.50 -4.85 7.98
C LEU A 70 12.20 -6.06 8.60
N LYS A 71 11.53 -7.21 8.65
CA LYS A 71 12.11 -8.48 9.11
C LYS A 71 13.02 -9.14 8.06
N SER A 72 12.75 -8.94 6.78
CA SER A 72 13.56 -9.45 5.66
C SER A 72 14.99 -8.86 5.59
N LYS A 73 15.85 -9.37 4.71
CA LYS A 73 17.23 -8.89 4.49
C LYS A 73 17.31 -7.67 3.55
N LEU A 74 16.18 -7.21 2.99
CA LEU A 74 16.09 -6.15 1.98
C LEU A 74 16.25 -4.73 2.57
N THR A 75 17.46 -4.37 2.99
CA THR A 75 17.76 -3.09 3.69
C THR A 75 17.29 -1.85 2.94
N PHE A 76 17.40 -1.80 1.60
CA PHE A 76 16.92 -0.66 0.81
C PHE A 76 15.39 -0.48 0.91
N PHE A 77 14.63 -1.57 0.74
CA PHE A 77 13.18 -1.53 0.81
C PHE A 77 12.65 -1.23 2.21
N LYS A 78 13.41 -1.54 3.28
CA LYS A 78 13.06 -1.13 4.64
C LYS A 78 12.91 0.39 4.75
N TYR A 79 13.96 1.11 4.37
CA TYR A 79 13.97 2.57 4.41
C TYR A 79 12.92 3.15 3.47
N TYR A 80 12.77 2.58 2.28
CA TYR A 80 11.81 3.06 1.29
C TYR A 80 10.34 2.86 1.73
N CYS A 81 9.99 1.71 2.30
CA CYS A 81 8.67 1.44 2.89
C CYS A 81 8.34 2.43 4.01
N VAL A 82 9.29 2.66 4.94
CA VAL A 82 9.11 3.60 6.05
C VAL A 82 8.92 5.03 5.53
N LEU A 83 9.70 5.43 4.52
CA LEU A 83 9.55 6.74 3.87
C LEU A 83 8.19 6.88 3.19
N CYS A 84 7.69 5.85 2.50
CA CYS A 84 6.34 5.86 1.91
C CYS A 84 5.24 5.99 2.99
N LEU A 85 5.37 5.29 4.11
CA LEU A 85 4.44 5.45 5.24
C LEU A 85 4.49 6.86 5.81
N PHE A 86 5.67 7.47 5.91
CA PHE A 86 5.82 8.84 6.39
C PHE A 86 5.13 9.86 5.45
N ILE A 87 5.33 9.74 4.13
CA ILE A 87 4.64 10.56 3.13
C ILE A 87 3.12 10.42 3.28
N PHE A 88 2.63 9.20 3.52
CA PHE A 88 1.21 8.97 3.73
C PHE A 88 0.66 9.65 4.99
N TYR A 89 1.34 9.49 6.13
CA TYR A 89 0.93 10.15 7.37
C TYR A 89 0.92 11.67 7.21
N TYR A 90 1.90 12.20 6.48
CA TYR A 90 1.94 13.62 6.15
C TYR A 90 0.77 14.04 5.23
N ALA A 91 0.42 13.23 4.23
CA ALA A 91 -0.76 13.48 3.38
C ALA A 91 -2.06 13.53 4.20
N THR A 92 -2.21 12.60 5.15
CA THR A 92 -3.39 12.55 6.03
C THR A 92 -3.43 13.75 6.97
N TYR A 93 -2.28 14.15 7.53
CA TYR A 93 -2.17 15.36 8.33
C TYR A 93 -2.64 16.59 7.55
N LEU A 94 -2.17 16.78 6.32
CA LEU A 94 -2.58 17.89 5.46
C LEU A 94 -4.07 17.86 5.09
N TYR A 95 -4.63 16.66 4.93
CA TYR A 95 -6.07 16.49 4.70
C TYR A 95 -6.89 16.97 5.90
N VAL A 96 -6.46 16.61 7.12
CA VAL A 96 -7.14 17.02 8.36
C VAL A 96 -6.96 18.51 8.64
N THR A 97 -5.80 19.09 8.34
CA THR A 97 -5.55 20.53 8.52
C THR A 97 -6.14 21.42 7.43
N GLY A 98 -6.72 20.83 6.38
CA GLY A 98 -7.39 21.57 5.29
C GLY A 98 -6.43 22.35 4.39
N GLN A 99 -5.15 21.95 4.29
CA GLN A 99 -4.17 22.59 3.41
C GLN A 99 -4.24 22.01 1.98
N TRP A 100 -5.29 22.35 1.25
CA TRP A 100 -5.63 21.75 -0.06
C TRP A 100 -4.54 21.90 -1.14
N ASP A 101 -3.82 23.02 -1.16
CA ASP A 101 -2.78 23.30 -2.16
C ASP A 101 -1.59 22.34 -2.01
N LEU A 102 -1.11 22.19 -0.77
CA LEU A 102 -0.03 21.28 -0.42
C LEU A 102 -0.48 19.82 -0.49
N LEU A 103 -1.75 19.54 -0.18
CA LEU A 103 -2.34 18.22 -0.28
C LEU A 103 -2.31 17.69 -1.70
N SER A 104 -2.64 18.51 -2.71
CA SER A 104 -2.59 18.12 -4.12
C SER A 104 -1.17 17.71 -4.56
N LEU A 105 -0.15 18.43 -4.09
CA LEU A 105 1.25 18.10 -4.34
C LEU A 105 1.64 16.78 -3.68
N ILE A 106 1.36 16.64 -2.38
CA ILE A 106 1.74 15.45 -1.61
C ILE A 106 0.99 14.20 -2.07
N GLN A 107 -0.27 14.32 -2.51
CA GLN A 107 -1.02 13.20 -3.08
C GLN A 107 -0.39 12.68 -4.37
N LYS A 108 0.12 13.56 -5.24
CA LYS A 108 0.86 13.14 -6.45
C LYS A 108 2.16 12.42 -6.09
N ILE A 109 2.91 12.96 -5.14
CA ILE A 109 4.15 12.34 -4.64
C ILE A 109 3.85 10.97 -4.03
N ASN A 110 2.84 10.88 -3.18
CA ASN A 110 2.38 9.64 -2.54
C ASN A 110 1.95 8.58 -3.55
N ASN A 111 1.24 8.98 -4.61
CA ASN A 111 0.83 8.03 -5.64
C ASN A 111 2.03 7.52 -6.45
N GLY A 112 2.95 8.42 -6.83
CA GLY A 112 4.19 8.06 -7.50
C GLY A 112 5.07 7.13 -6.66
N SER A 113 5.29 7.46 -5.39
CA SER A 113 6.08 6.64 -4.47
C SER A 113 5.44 5.27 -4.23
N THR A 114 4.11 5.21 -4.13
CA THR A 114 3.37 3.95 -4.01
C THR A 114 3.54 3.06 -5.24
N ILE A 115 3.50 3.63 -6.46
CA ILE A 115 3.73 2.86 -7.69
C ILE A 115 5.15 2.29 -7.71
N VAL A 116 6.15 3.11 -7.37
CA VAL A 116 7.55 2.67 -7.29
C VAL A 116 7.71 1.59 -6.22
N LEU A 117 7.02 1.73 -5.08
CA LEU A 117 7.01 0.74 -4.01
C LEU A 117 6.43 -0.60 -4.49
N ILE A 118 5.27 -0.57 -5.14
CA ILE A 118 4.59 -1.75 -5.69
C ILE A 118 5.52 -2.47 -6.68
N ILE A 119 6.06 -1.76 -7.67
CA ILE A 119 6.94 -2.34 -8.69
C ILE A 119 8.21 -2.88 -8.03
N GLY A 120 8.84 -2.09 -7.17
CA GLY A 120 10.05 -2.50 -6.48
C GLY A 120 9.83 -3.77 -5.65
N LEU A 121 8.78 -3.82 -4.85
CA LEU A 121 8.44 -5.00 -4.06
C LEU A 121 8.03 -6.19 -4.93
N GLU A 122 7.36 -5.97 -6.05
CA GLU A 122 6.94 -7.05 -6.94
C GLU A 122 8.11 -7.72 -7.66
N TYR A 123 9.07 -6.94 -8.16
CA TYR A 123 10.19 -7.44 -8.97
C TYR A 123 11.44 -7.78 -8.16
N PHE A 124 11.73 -7.07 -7.06
CA PHE A 124 12.96 -7.27 -6.29
C PHE A 124 12.78 -8.17 -5.05
N THR A 125 11.56 -8.59 -4.74
CA THR A 125 11.30 -9.41 -3.55
C THR A 125 10.81 -10.80 -3.95
N ASP A 126 11.35 -11.85 -3.37
CA ASP A 126 10.92 -13.23 -3.58
C ASP A 126 10.35 -13.86 -2.29
N GLN A 127 9.68 -15.01 -2.40
CA GLN A 127 9.18 -15.76 -1.22
C GLN A 127 10.34 -16.16 -0.30
N THR A 128 11.50 -16.46 -0.90
CA THR A 128 12.72 -16.86 -0.18
C THR A 128 13.26 -15.75 0.73
N ASP A 129 13.07 -14.47 0.37
CA ASP A 129 13.48 -13.31 1.17
C ASP A 129 12.66 -13.13 2.46
N PHE A 130 11.43 -13.66 2.47
CA PHE A 130 10.55 -13.64 3.64
C PHE A 130 10.63 -14.93 4.45
N SER A 131 10.91 -16.06 3.80
CA SER A 131 11.03 -17.37 4.47
C SER A 131 12.29 -17.50 5.33
N LYS A 132 13.40 -16.84 4.96
CA LYS A 132 14.67 -16.88 5.72
C LYS A 132 14.66 -16.07 7.02
N SER A 133 13.65 -15.24 7.25
CA SER A 133 13.57 -14.37 8.44
C SER A 133 12.91 -15.04 9.66
N ILE A 134 12.38 -16.26 9.52
CA ILE A 134 11.75 -17.03 10.60
C ILE A 134 12.62 -18.25 10.98
N GLY A 135 13.89 -18.28 10.53
CA GLY A 135 14.89 -19.27 10.94
C GLY A 135 15.78 -18.72 12.03
#